data_AF-A0A4Y2EHF0-F1
#
_entry.id   AF-A0A4Y2EHF0-F1
#
_cell.length_a   1.000
_cell.length_b   1.000
_cell.length_c   1.000
_cell.angle_alpha   90.00
_cell.angle_beta   90.00
_cell.angle_gamma   90.00
#
_symmetry.space_group_name_H-M   'P 1'
#
loop_
_entity.id
_entity.type
_entity.pdbx_description
1 polymer ?
#
loop_
_entity_poly.entity_id
_entity_poly.type
_entity_poly.pdbx_seq_one_letter_code
_entity_poly.pdbx_strand_id
1 'polypeptide(L)'
;ELFTQFQYSQESALPPDALRHALARTFCDQRRFQLGFMDDAAECFENILLRIHVHIANQEAEDMCGNVYCIPHQKFAMTLVEQRMCQNCSASSEPLPFTQMVHYVTTSALCAKAMDMLQQDPKSIPSNSFGKLLRLAGEMGEVRECP
;
A
#
# COMPACT_ATOMS: atom_id res chain seq x y z
N GLU A 1 -13.92 19.97 -7.60
CA GLU A 1 -13.79 21.01 -6.56
C GLU A 1 -12.52 20.85 -5.72
N LEU A 2 -12.30 19.73 -5.02
CA LEU A 2 -11.09 19.52 -4.20
C LEU A 2 -9.76 19.70 -4.97
N PHE A 3 -9.59 19.05 -6.12
CA PHE A 3 -8.35 19.20 -6.92
C PHE A 3 -8.16 20.62 -7.46
N THR A 4 -9.24 21.32 -7.79
CA THR A 4 -9.22 22.74 -8.16
C THR A 4 -8.71 23.59 -7.00
N GLN A 5 -9.19 23.32 -5.79
CA GLN A 5 -8.72 24.00 -4.59
C GLN A 5 -7.23 23.70 -4.33
N PHE A 6 -6.75 22.47 -4.55
CA PHE A 6 -5.31 22.16 -4.44
C PHE A 6 -4.45 22.92 -5.44
N GLN A 7 -4.96 23.18 -6.65
CA GLN A 7 -4.19 23.85 -7.70
C GLN A 7 -4.18 25.38 -7.57
N TYR A 8 -5.28 25.98 -7.10
CA TYR A 8 -5.49 27.42 -7.20
C TYR A 8 -5.73 28.13 -5.86
N SER A 9 -5.94 27.41 -4.76
CA SER A 9 -6.13 28.04 -3.45
C SER A 9 -4.83 28.66 -2.94
N GLN A 10 -4.95 29.76 -2.20
CA GLN A 10 -3.82 30.37 -1.47
C GLN A 10 -3.77 29.94 0.00
N GLU A 11 -4.73 29.11 0.44
CA GLU A 11 -4.75 28.58 1.80
C GLU A 11 -3.60 27.59 2.01
N SER A 12 -2.96 27.67 3.18
CA SER A 12 -1.87 26.75 3.56
C SER A 12 -2.37 25.32 3.83
N ALA A 13 -3.67 25.16 4.07
CA ALA A 13 -4.34 23.88 4.22
C ALA A 13 -5.77 23.97 3.69
N LEU A 14 -6.25 22.90 3.06
CA LEU A 14 -7.63 22.81 2.59
C LEU A 14 -8.53 22.13 3.63
N PRO A 15 -9.78 22.59 3.79
CA PRO A 15 -10.73 21.93 4.67
C PRO A 15 -11.02 20.50 4.14
N PRO A 16 -10.87 19.46 4.97
CA PRO A 16 -11.05 18.07 4.53
C PRO A 16 -12.52 17.63 4.52
N ASP A 17 -13.47 18.53 4.84
CA ASP A 17 -14.85 18.17 5.13
C ASP A 17 -15.53 17.46 3.99
N ALA A 18 -15.38 17.94 2.75
CA ALA A 18 -15.97 17.29 1.58
C ALA A 18 -15.49 15.84 1.43
N LEU A 19 -14.19 15.59 1.62
CA LEU A 19 -13.61 14.25 1.58
C LEU A 19 -14.12 13.37 2.73
N ARG A 20 -14.16 13.91 3.96
CA ARG A 20 -14.67 13.20 5.15
C ARG A 20 -16.12 12.78 4.98
N HIS A 21 -16.98 13.67 4.48
CA HIS A 21 -18.39 13.36 4.22
C HIS A 21 -18.54 12.33 3.09
N ALA A 22 -17.73 12.42 2.04
CA ALA A 22 -17.75 11.45 0.95
C ALA A 22 -17.36 10.04 1.44
N LEU A 23 -16.31 9.92 2.26
CA LEU A 23 -15.89 8.65 2.86
C LEU A 23 -16.98 8.09 3.78
N ALA A 24 -17.49 8.89 4.71
CA ALA A 24 -18.54 8.46 5.64
C ALA A 24 -19.79 7.94 4.93
N ARG A 25 -20.19 8.58 3.82
CA ARG A 25 -21.32 8.14 2.99
C ARG A 25 -20.99 6.88 2.18
N THR A 26 -19.78 6.77 1.64
CA THR A 26 -19.38 5.63 0.81
C THR A 26 -19.29 4.33 1.63
N PHE A 27 -18.88 4.43 2.89
CA PHE A 27 -18.62 3.29 3.77
C PHE A 27 -19.63 3.16 4.92
N CYS A 28 -20.81 3.77 4.78
CA CYS A 28 -21.85 3.79 5.82
C CYS A 28 -22.29 2.38 6.26
N ASP A 29 -22.46 1.47 5.30
CA ASP A 29 -22.95 0.11 5.56
C ASP A 29 -21.94 -0.73 6.32
N GLN A 30 -20.65 -0.40 6.14
CA GLN A 30 -19.54 -1.04 6.84
C GLN A 30 -19.28 -0.39 8.20
N ARG A 31 -19.96 0.73 8.52
CA ARG A 31 -19.71 1.59 9.68
C ARG A 31 -18.27 2.09 9.77
N ARG A 32 -17.59 2.24 8.63
CA ARG A 32 -16.20 2.69 8.54
C ARG A 32 -16.13 4.15 8.10
N PHE A 33 -15.11 4.85 8.56
CA PHE A 33 -14.81 6.25 8.27
C PHE A 33 -15.94 7.22 8.65
N GLN A 34 -16.66 6.91 9.72
CA GLN A 34 -17.82 7.69 10.14
C GLN A 34 -17.40 9.00 10.81
N LEU A 35 -18.18 10.07 10.59
CA LEU A 35 -17.87 11.38 11.15
C LEU A 35 -17.85 11.33 12.68
N GLY A 36 -16.81 11.92 13.27
CA GLY A 36 -16.60 11.94 14.73
C GLY A 36 -15.93 10.69 15.30
N PHE A 37 -15.66 9.68 14.47
CA PHE A 37 -14.95 8.46 14.85
C PHE A 37 -13.57 8.41 14.22
N MET A 38 -12.65 7.71 14.89
CA MET A 38 -11.31 7.44 14.38
C MET A 38 -11.28 6.04 13.77
N ASP A 39 -10.63 5.93 12.63
CA ASP A 39 -10.46 4.69 11.88
C ASP A 39 -9.00 4.54 11.45
N ASP A 40 -8.66 3.37 10.91
CA ASP A 40 -7.32 3.07 10.42
C ASP A 40 -6.97 3.92 9.19
N ALA A 41 -5.85 4.64 9.27
CA ALA A 41 -5.41 5.55 8.22
C ALA A 41 -4.87 4.82 6.98
N ALA A 42 -4.25 3.65 7.16
CA ALA A 42 -3.71 2.86 6.05
C ALA A 42 -4.86 2.21 5.27
N GLU A 43 -5.85 1.67 5.99
CA GLU A 43 -7.06 1.13 5.40
C GLU A 43 -7.87 2.24 4.68
N CYS A 44 -7.93 3.45 5.24
CA CYS A 44 -8.51 4.62 4.58
C CYS A 44 -7.80 4.95 3.26
N PHE A 45 -6.47 4.94 3.27
CA PHE A 45 -5.66 5.22 2.09
C PHE A 45 -5.90 4.21 0.96
N GLU A 46 -5.90 2.91 1.26
CA GLU A 46 -6.24 1.86 0.30
C GLU A 46 -7.63 2.09 -0.32
N ASN A 47 -8.62 2.39 0.52
CA ASN A 47 -9.99 2.59 0.08
C ASN A 47 -10.12 3.83 -0.82
N ILE A 48 -9.37 4.90 -0.54
CA ILE A 48 -9.31 6.07 -1.43
C ILE A 48 -8.74 5.68 -2.79
N LEU A 49 -7.63 4.95 -2.84
CA LEU A 49 -7.02 4.50 -4.09
C LEU A 49 -7.97 3.60 -4.90
N LEU A 50 -8.62 2.64 -4.23
CA LEU A 50 -9.59 1.75 -4.86
C LEU A 50 -10.79 2.52 -5.42
N ARG A 51 -11.33 3.49 -4.67
CA ARG A 51 -12.45 4.33 -5.15
C ARG A 51 -12.05 5.17 -6.36
N ILE A 52 -10.85 5.73 -6.38
CA ILE A 52 -10.35 6.47 -7.55
C ILE A 52 -10.21 5.52 -8.75
N HIS A 53 -9.64 4.33 -8.55
CA HIS A 53 -9.49 3.31 -9.60
C HIS A 53 -10.85 2.94 -10.19
N VAL A 54 -11.81 2.54 -9.37
CA VAL A 54 -13.17 2.16 -9.79
C VAL A 54 -13.83 3.26 -10.62
N HIS A 55 -13.62 4.53 -10.25
CA HIS A 55 -14.18 5.66 -10.98
C HIS A 55 -13.50 5.96 -12.32
N ILE A 56 -12.18 5.78 -12.42
CA ILE A 56 -11.42 6.08 -13.65
C ILE A 56 -11.45 4.89 -14.63
N ALA A 57 -11.29 3.67 -14.11
CA ALA A 57 -11.22 2.43 -14.90
C ALA A 57 -12.59 1.79 -15.14
N ASN A 58 -13.70 2.51 -14.89
CA ASN A 58 -15.05 2.03 -15.12
C ASN A 58 -15.35 0.65 -14.48
N GLN A 59 -14.95 0.50 -13.21
CA GLN A 59 -15.13 -0.73 -12.41
C GLN A 59 -14.38 -1.97 -12.94
N GLU A 60 -13.37 -1.81 -13.81
CA GLU A 60 -12.47 -2.91 -14.16
C GLU A 60 -11.75 -3.47 -12.91
N ALA A 61 -11.47 -4.77 -12.91
CA ALA A 61 -10.66 -5.39 -11.87
C ALA A 61 -9.25 -4.76 -11.84
N GLU A 62 -8.65 -4.65 -10.66
CA GLU A 62 -7.36 -3.99 -10.46
C GLU A 62 -6.25 -4.60 -11.35
N ASP A 63 -6.21 -5.93 -11.46
CA ASP A 63 -5.20 -6.64 -12.27
C ASP A 63 -5.41 -6.49 -13.78
N MET A 64 -6.57 -6.01 -14.21
CA MET A 64 -6.96 -5.92 -15.63
C MET A 64 -7.06 -4.48 -16.12
N CYS A 65 -6.70 -3.50 -15.28
CA CYS A 65 -6.80 -2.08 -15.59
C CYS A 65 -5.82 -1.68 -16.70
N GLY A 66 -6.35 -1.36 -17.89
CA GLY A 66 -5.58 -0.86 -19.02
C GLY A 66 -5.58 0.68 -19.16
N ASN A 67 -6.26 1.39 -18.26
CA ASN A 67 -6.51 2.82 -18.43
C ASN A 67 -5.25 3.65 -18.14
N VAL A 68 -4.70 4.28 -19.18
CA VAL A 68 -3.52 5.16 -19.12
C VAL A 68 -3.74 6.44 -18.31
N TYR A 69 -4.92 6.70 -17.78
CA TYR A 69 -5.20 7.82 -16.89
C TYR A 69 -5.52 7.38 -15.45
N CYS A 70 -5.46 6.08 -15.15
CA CYS A 70 -5.66 5.57 -13.80
C CYS A 70 -4.47 5.93 -12.90
N ILE A 71 -4.58 7.04 -12.16
CA ILE A 71 -3.55 7.53 -11.25
C ILE A 71 -3.13 6.47 -10.21
N PRO A 72 -4.06 5.72 -9.58
CA PRO A 72 -3.71 4.60 -8.70
C PRO A 72 -2.70 3.64 -9.35
N HIS A 73 -2.97 3.17 -10.57
CA HIS A 73 -2.04 2.31 -11.29
C HIS A 73 -0.75 3.00 -11.72
N GLN A 74 -0.82 4.24 -12.21
CA GLN A 74 0.37 4.94 -12.69
C GLN A 74 1.38 5.30 -11.60
N LYS A 75 0.92 5.50 -10.36
CA LYS A 75 1.75 6.05 -9.29
C LYS A 75 1.99 5.09 -8.14
N PHE A 76 1.09 4.12 -7.94
CA PHE A 76 1.12 3.26 -6.76
C PHE A 76 1.19 1.77 -7.10
N ALA A 77 0.72 1.34 -8.27
CA ALA A 77 0.71 -0.09 -8.59
C ALA A 77 2.14 -0.67 -8.68
N MET A 78 2.29 -1.81 -8.03
CA MET A 78 3.44 -2.69 -8.12
C MET A 78 2.96 -4.03 -8.64
N THR A 79 3.63 -4.55 -9.66
CA THR A 79 3.44 -5.93 -10.12
C THR A 79 4.37 -6.83 -9.32
N LEU A 80 3.78 -7.73 -8.54
CA LEU A 80 4.48 -8.68 -7.71
C LEU A 80 4.27 -10.09 -8.25
N VAL A 81 5.22 -10.97 -7.94
CA VAL A 81 5.08 -12.40 -8.18
C VAL A 81 5.29 -13.09 -6.85
N GLU A 82 4.26 -13.72 -6.33
CA GLU A 82 4.38 -14.55 -5.12
C GLU A 82 4.69 -16.00 -5.52
N GLN A 83 5.74 -16.55 -4.92
CA GLN A 83 6.06 -17.96 -5.03
C GLN A 83 6.47 -18.50 -3.67
N ARG A 84 5.79 -19.57 -3.23
CA ARG A 84 6.05 -20.20 -1.93
C ARG A 84 6.93 -21.40 -2.12
N MET A 85 7.91 -21.60 -1.24
CA MET A 85 8.80 -22.77 -1.24
C MET A 85 8.70 -23.48 0.10
N CYS A 86 8.35 -24.76 0.09
CA CYS A 86 8.37 -25.58 1.29
C CYS A 86 9.82 -25.91 1.65
N GLN A 87 10.27 -25.46 2.83
CA GLN A 87 11.63 -25.73 3.31
C GLN A 87 11.85 -27.21 3.66
N ASN A 88 10.78 -28.00 3.83
CA ASN A 88 10.86 -29.39 4.28
C ASN A 88 10.89 -30.41 3.13
N CYS A 89 10.10 -30.18 2.07
CA CYS A 89 10.02 -31.09 0.90
C CYS A 89 10.51 -30.46 -0.40
N SER A 90 10.95 -29.20 -0.37
CA SER A 90 11.43 -28.44 -1.54
C SER A 90 10.40 -28.24 -2.66
N ALA A 91 9.12 -28.54 -2.42
CA ALA A 91 8.05 -28.21 -3.35
C ALA A 91 7.88 -26.69 -3.44
N SER A 92 7.70 -26.18 -4.65
CA SER A 92 7.39 -24.77 -4.91
C SER A 92 5.96 -24.63 -5.45
N SER A 93 5.27 -23.56 -5.06
CA SER A 93 3.99 -23.21 -5.67
C SER A 93 4.21 -22.70 -7.09
N GLU A 94 3.15 -22.70 -7.89
CA GLU A 94 3.13 -21.93 -9.13
C GLU A 94 3.36 -20.44 -8.81
N PRO A 95 4.17 -19.72 -9.60
CA PRO A 95 4.32 -18.28 -9.46
C PRO A 95 3.00 -17.57 -9.74
N LEU A 96 2.52 -16.79 -8.77
CA LEU A 96 1.28 -16.02 -8.88
C LEU A 96 1.60 -14.54 -9.13
N PRO A 97 1.43 -14.02 -10.35
CA PRO A 97 1.52 -12.60 -10.60
C PRO A 97 0.26 -11.88 -10.13
N PHE A 98 0.41 -10.73 -9.49
CA PHE A 98 -0.70 -9.86 -9.10
C PHE A 98 -0.24 -8.40 -9.00
N THR A 99 -1.20 -7.49 -9.04
CA THR A 99 -0.98 -6.06 -8.87
C THR A 99 -1.41 -5.63 -7.47
N GLN A 100 -0.55 -4.86 -6.79
CA GLN A 100 -0.84 -4.32 -5.48
C GLN A 100 -0.52 -2.83 -5.45
N MET A 101 -1.45 -2.00 -4.97
CA MET A 101 -1.24 -0.54 -4.87
C MET A 101 -0.54 -0.13 -3.56
N VAL A 102 -0.70 -0.92 -2.49
CA VAL A 102 -0.14 -0.64 -1.16
C VAL A 102 0.52 -1.89 -0.64
N HIS A 103 1.85 -1.87 -0.47
CA HIS A 103 2.61 -3.00 0.08
C HIS A 103 2.93 -2.77 1.56
N TYR A 104 2.58 -3.75 2.38
CA TYR A 104 2.84 -3.72 3.83
C TYR A 104 4.12 -4.45 4.17
N VAL A 105 4.95 -3.79 4.98
CA VAL A 105 6.13 -4.40 5.59
C VAL A 105 5.96 -4.35 7.11
N THR A 106 6.08 -5.50 7.75
CA THR A 106 5.95 -5.58 9.21
C THR A 106 7.14 -4.91 9.89
N THR A 107 6.89 -4.32 11.06
CA THR A 107 7.95 -3.72 11.88
C THR A 107 8.97 -4.77 12.32
N SER A 108 8.54 -6.02 12.53
CA SER A 108 9.44 -7.13 12.85
C SER A 108 10.40 -7.46 11.71
N ALA A 109 9.94 -7.51 10.45
CA ALA A 109 10.81 -7.71 9.28
C ALA A 109 11.81 -6.57 9.11
N LEU A 110 11.36 -5.32 9.30
CA LEU A 110 12.23 -4.13 9.29
C LEU A 110 13.33 -4.21 10.35
N CYS A 111 12.96 -4.54 11.60
CA CYS A 111 13.91 -4.67 12.69
C CYS A 111 14.92 -5.79 12.45
N ALA A 112 14.47 -6.96 11.98
CA ALA A 112 15.34 -8.09 11.67
C ALA A 112 16.38 -7.70 10.61
N LYS A 113 15.97 -7.08 9.50
CA LYS A 113 16.91 -6.63 8.46
C LYS A 113 17.84 -5.53 8.92
N ALA A 114 17.37 -4.61 9.76
CA ALA A 114 18.22 -3.57 10.30
C ALA A 114 19.34 -4.18 11.16
N MET A 115 19.02 -5.18 11.98
CA MET A 115 20.02 -5.91 12.78
C MET A 115 21.01 -6.70 11.91
N ASP A 116 20.53 -7.43 10.90
CA ASP A 116 21.39 -8.16 9.96
C ASP A 116 22.39 -7.21 9.26
N MET A 117 21.93 -6.05 8.80
CA MET A 117 22.79 -5.05 8.14
C MET A 117 23.85 -4.48 9.08
N LEU A 118 23.49 -4.21 10.33
CA LEU A 118 24.43 -3.73 11.36
C LEU A 118 25.50 -4.77 11.71
N GLN A 119 25.14 -6.05 11.72
CA GLN A 119 26.10 -7.13 11.98
C GLN A 119 27.11 -7.29 10.82
N GLN A 120 26.65 -7.12 9.58
CA GLN A 120 27.51 -7.24 8.39
C GLN A 120 28.44 -6.05 8.21
N ASP A 121 27.97 -4.82 8.50
CA ASP A 121 28.81 -3.63 8.49
C ASP A 121 28.28 -2.60 9.52
N PRO A 122 28.96 -2.44 10.67
CA PRO A 122 28.57 -1.52 11.75
C PRO A 122 28.55 -0.03 11.35
N LYS A 123 29.16 0.34 10.20
CA LYS A 123 29.17 1.71 9.68
C LYS A 123 28.15 1.94 8.56
N SER A 124 27.36 0.93 8.20
CA SER A 124 26.54 0.90 6.97
C SER A 124 25.12 1.45 7.07
N ILE A 125 24.75 2.16 8.14
CA ILE A 125 23.48 2.92 8.15
C ILE A 125 23.78 4.39 7.81
N PRO A 126 24.00 4.76 6.54
CA PRO A 126 23.89 6.15 6.13
C PRO A 126 22.43 6.59 6.28
N SER A 127 22.21 7.88 6.52
CA SER A 127 20.91 8.52 6.64
C SER A 127 19.97 8.32 5.43
N ASN A 128 20.49 7.84 4.29
CA ASN A 128 19.75 7.49 3.08
C ASN A 128 19.43 5.97 2.91
N SER A 129 19.58 5.15 3.97
CA SER A 129 19.43 3.69 3.89
C SER A 129 18.02 3.14 4.12
N PHE A 130 17.07 3.97 4.57
CA PHE A 130 15.72 3.47 4.92
C PHE A 130 14.98 2.84 3.73
N GLY A 131 15.06 3.42 2.54
CA GLY A 131 14.44 2.84 1.34
C GLY A 131 15.04 1.48 0.95
N LYS A 132 16.36 1.30 1.13
CA LYS A 132 17.03 0.02 0.91
C LYS A 132 16.61 -1.00 1.97
N LEU A 133 16.55 -0.59 3.23
CA LEU A 133 16.08 -1.43 4.33
C LEU A 133 14.63 -1.89 4.09
N LEU A 134 13.74 -0.98 3.70
CA LEU A 134 12.33 -1.27 3.43
C LEU A 134 12.18 -2.30 2.31
N ARG A 135 12.95 -2.16 1.22
CA ARG A 135 12.96 -3.13 0.13
C ARG A 135 13.41 -4.51 0.60
N LEU A 136 14.53 -4.60 1.32
CA LEU A 136 15.07 -5.87 1.82
C LEU A 136 14.15 -6.53 2.85
N ALA A 137 13.44 -5.73 3.65
CA ALA A 137 12.46 -6.22 4.60
C ALA A 137 11.19 -6.74 3.91
N GLY A 138 10.74 -6.10 2.83
CA GLY A 138 9.62 -6.57 2.02
C GLY A 138 9.88 -7.93 1.36
N GLU A 139 11.13 -8.22 1.01
CA GLU A 139 11.55 -9.52 0.45
C GLU A 139 11.52 -10.68 1.46
N MET A 140 11.39 -10.41 2.78
CA MET A 140 11.36 -11.48 3.78
C MET A 140 10.07 -12.31 3.77
N GLY A 141 8.98 -11.74 3.24
CA GLY A 141 7.64 -12.35 3.29
C GLY A 141 7.12 -12.58 4.71
N GLU A 142 5.83 -12.90 4.84
CA GLU A 142 5.35 -13.55 6.06
C GLU A 142 5.68 -15.04 5.97
N VAL A 143 6.59 -15.52 6.82
CA VAL A 143 6.84 -16.95 6.99
C VAL A 143 5.61 -17.56 7.66
N ARG A 144 4.63 -17.99 6.86
CA ARG A 144 3.50 -18.79 7.35
C ARG A 144 3.91 -20.25 7.34
N GLU A 145 3.67 -20.94 8.45
CA GLU A 145 3.94 -22.37 8.57
C GLU A 145 3.08 -23.18 7.58
N CYS A 146 3.60 -24.32 7.12
CA CYS A 146 2.87 -25.26 6.26
C CYS A 146 1.64 -25.81 7.02
N PRO A 147 0.46 -25.92 6.38
CA PRO A 147 -0.64 -26.71 6.92
C PRO A 147 -0.26 -28.17 7.16
#